data_AF-A0AAW2XVS8-F1
#
_entry.id   AF-A0AAW2XVS8-F1
#
_cell.length_a   1.000
_cell.length_b   1.000
_cell.length_c   1.000
_cell.angle_alpha   90.00
_cell.angle_beta   90.00
_cell.angle_gamma   90.00
#
_symmetry.space_group_name_H-M   'P 1'
#
loop_
_entity.id
_entity.type
_entity.pdbx_description
1 polymer ?
#
loop_
_entity_poly.entity_id
_entity_poly.type
_entity_poly.pdbx_seq_one_letter_code
_entity_poly.pdbx_strand_id
1 'polypeptide(L)'
;MAMGAGSKKWVVSLFSVLLFVLFVGAMARVHKDETPKLSEELEKEQLQSSPNSTMAAKLGGIDEEGLNEHAVDDPEEVARMVEMATRNSTERRQLGFFSCGTGNPIDDCWRCDANWHKNRKRLADCGIGFGRNAIGGRDGRFYVVTDSGDDDPVNPKPGTLRHAVIQDRPLWIVFKRDMVITLKQELIMNSFKTIDARGVNVHIANGACITIQFVTNIIIHGLHIHDCKPTGNAMVRSSPTHYGWRTMADGDAISIFGSSHIWVDHNSLSNCADGLVDAVMGSTAITISNNYFTHHNEVMLLGHSDSYVRDKQMQVTIAYNHFGEGLIQRMPRCRHGYFHVVNNDYTHWEMYAIGGSASPTINSQGNRYLAPTNPFAKEVYPLNNSAYVR
;
A
#
# COMPACT_ATOMS: atom_id res chain seq x y z
N MET A 1 42.16 41.99 49.07
CA MET A 1 41.67 41.47 47.77
C MET A 1 40.34 42.17 47.44
N ALA A 2 40.08 42.46 46.16
CA ALA A 2 39.02 43.37 45.67
C ALA A 2 37.59 42.91 46.12
N MET A 3 36.64 43.79 46.47
CA MET A 3 35.94 44.81 45.65
C MET A 3 35.31 44.23 44.37
N GLY A 4 34.01 44.40 44.07
CA GLY A 4 32.91 45.01 44.84
C GLY A 4 31.56 44.99 44.10
N ALA A 5 30.48 45.16 44.87
CA ALA A 5 29.10 45.56 44.55
C ALA A 5 28.43 45.28 43.17
N GLY A 6 27.22 44.71 43.22
CA GLY A 6 26.19 44.80 42.18
C GLY A 6 24.78 44.73 42.78
N SER A 7 23.93 45.73 42.53
CA SER A 7 22.57 45.86 43.08
C SER A 7 21.54 46.17 42.00
N LYS A 8 20.34 45.57 42.11
CA LYS A 8 19.04 46.12 41.60
C LYS A 8 17.87 45.20 41.99
N LYS A 9 16.73 45.79 42.36
CA LYS A 9 15.42 45.13 42.50
C LYS A 9 14.28 46.08 42.07
N TRP A 10 13.33 45.56 41.27
CA TRP A 10 11.83 45.71 41.35
C TRP A 10 11.19 47.13 41.40
N VAL A 11 9.98 47.44 40.85
CA VAL A 11 9.01 46.84 39.90
C VAL A 11 7.95 47.93 39.51
N VAL A 12 6.80 47.58 38.88
CA VAL A 12 5.49 48.33 38.69
C VAL A 12 5.24 48.81 37.25
N SER A 13 4.02 48.83 36.64
CA SER A 13 2.78 48.02 36.69
C SER A 13 1.84 48.47 35.52
N LEU A 14 0.74 47.76 35.24
CA LEU A 14 -0.20 48.00 34.11
C LEU A 14 -1.11 49.24 34.27
N PHE A 15 -1.59 49.82 33.15
CA PHE A 15 -2.93 50.44 33.02
C PHE A 15 -3.43 50.43 31.56
N SER A 16 -4.72 50.75 31.31
CA SER A 16 -5.48 50.35 30.10
C SER A 16 -6.61 51.33 29.71
N VAL A 17 -7.17 51.19 28.48
CA VAL A 17 -8.53 51.62 27.98
C VAL A 17 -8.78 53.02 27.33
N LEU A 18 -9.29 52.95 26.08
CA LEU A 18 -10.17 53.77 25.18
C LEU A 18 -10.69 55.21 25.49
N LEU A 19 -10.83 56.06 24.43
CA LEU A 19 -12.08 56.50 23.69
C LEU A 19 -11.69 57.56 22.58
N PHE A 20 -12.09 57.58 21.28
CA PHE A 20 -13.39 57.74 20.56
C PHE A 20 -14.11 59.11 20.76
N VAL A 21 -14.70 59.86 19.78
CA VAL A 21 -14.74 59.84 18.28
C VAL A 21 -15.48 61.11 17.69
N LEU A 22 -15.72 61.20 16.35
CA LEU A 22 -16.66 62.10 15.55
C LEU A 22 -16.04 63.28 14.76
N PHE A 23 -16.55 63.83 13.62
CA PHE A 23 -17.33 63.43 12.40
C PHE A 23 -17.67 64.72 11.57
N VAL A 24 -18.03 64.79 10.27
CA VAL A 24 -17.85 63.98 9.02
C VAL A 24 -18.31 64.79 7.77
N GLY A 25 -17.87 64.46 6.53
CA GLY A 25 -18.53 64.84 5.24
C GLY A 25 -17.79 65.81 4.29
N ALA A 26 -18.00 65.84 2.96
CA ALA A 26 -18.69 64.91 2.03
C ALA A 26 -18.36 65.19 0.54
N MET A 27 -18.42 64.15 -0.33
CA MET A 27 -18.62 64.15 -1.82
C MET A 27 -17.61 64.81 -2.81
N ALA A 28 -16.99 64.01 -3.71
CA ALA A 28 -17.26 63.99 -5.18
C ALA A 28 -16.11 63.47 -6.12
N ARG A 29 -16.38 62.35 -6.81
CA ARG A 29 -15.95 61.86 -8.16
C ARG A 29 -14.50 62.02 -8.73
N VAL A 30 -13.86 60.84 -8.90
CA VAL A 30 -13.29 60.24 -10.13
C VAL A 30 -12.34 61.05 -11.06
N HIS A 31 -11.06 60.67 -11.05
CA HIS A 31 -10.42 60.13 -12.27
C HIS A 31 -9.43 58.99 -11.94
N LYS A 32 -9.24 58.07 -12.89
CA LYS A 32 -8.33 56.92 -12.78
C LYS A 32 -6.86 57.35 -12.89
N ASP A 33 -5.98 56.60 -12.25
CA ASP A 33 -4.78 56.13 -12.93
C ASP A 33 -4.43 54.69 -12.46
N GLU A 34 -3.85 53.89 -13.35
CA GLU A 34 -3.76 52.44 -13.19
C GLU A 34 -2.32 51.92 -13.02
N THR A 35 -2.23 50.83 -12.25
CA THR A 35 -1.22 49.75 -12.23
C THR A 35 -0.14 49.78 -11.12
N PRO A 36 0.40 48.61 -10.71
CA PRO A 36 0.01 47.23 -11.04
C PRO A 36 -0.36 46.37 -9.82
N LYS A 37 -1.48 45.63 -9.90
CA LYS A 37 -1.72 44.39 -9.10
C LYS A 37 -0.91 43.17 -9.59
N LEU A 38 -0.10 43.41 -10.62
CA LEU A 38 0.52 42.39 -11.47
C LEU A 38 1.49 41.47 -10.70
N SER A 39 2.04 41.86 -9.55
CA SER A 39 2.96 41.00 -8.77
C SER A 39 2.23 39.91 -7.97
N GLU A 40 1.14 40.21 -7.27
CA GLU A 40 0.36 39.20 -6.54
C GLU A 40 -0.45 38.29 -7.49
N GLU A 41 -0.87 38.81 -8.65
CA GLU A 41 -1.50 38.00 -9.69
C GLU A 41 -0.47 37.13 -10.43
N LEU A 42 0.76 37.60 -10.73
CA LEU A 42 1.79 36.71 -11.27
C LEU A 42 2.26 35.65 -10.27
N GLU A 43 2.36 35.92 -8.96
CA GLU A 43 2.71 34.84 -8.01
C GLU A 43 1.62 33.76 -7.95
N LYS A 44 0.34 34.13 -8.07
CA LYS A 44 -0.76 33.17 -8.17
C LYS A 44 -0.80 32.44 -9.51
N GLU A 45 -0.56 33.12 -10.63
CA GLU A 45 -0.51 32.50 -11.95
C GLU A 45 0.74 31.64 -12.16
N GLN A 46 1.91 31.99 -11.59
CA GLN A 46 3.09 31.12 -11.61
C GLN A 46 2.91 29.87 -10.73
N LEU A 47 2.16 29.97 -9.63
CA LEU A 47 1.78 28.78 -8.84
C LEU A 47 0.73 27.90 -9.54
N GLN A 48 0.00 28.43 -10.52
CA GLN A 48 -1.01 27.69 -11.32
C GLN A 48 -0.54 27.24 -12.70
N SER A 49 0.61 27.74 -13.20
CA SER A 49 1.10 27.47 -14.58
C SER A 49 2.30 26.51 -14.67
N SER A 50 2.69 25.86 -13.57
CA SER A 50 3.43 24.61 -13.69
C SER A 50 2.51 23.54 -14.28
N PRO A 51 2.82 22.93 -15.45
CA PRO A 51 1.98 21.89 -16.01
C PRO A 51 2.01 20.68 -15.07
N ASN A 52 0.89 20.44 -14.37
CA ASN A 52 0.71 19.29 -13.47
C ASN A 52 1.12 18.00 -14.20
N SER A 53 2.28 17.47 -13.81
CA SER A 53 3.02 16.50 -14.61
C SER A 53 2.22 15.20 -14.74
N THR A 54 1.63 14.97 -15.92
CA THR A 54 1.06 13.72 -16.50
C THR A 54 0.03 12.91 -15.69
N MET A 55 0.08 12.91 -14.36
CA MET A 55 -0.75 12.16 -13.42
C MET A 55 -2.18 12.70 -13.37
N ALA A 56 -2.35 14.03 -13.29
CA ALA A 56 -3.66 14.67 -13.36
C ALA A 56 -4.31 14.48 -14.75
N ALA A 57 -3.52 14.53 -15.82
CA ALA A 57 -3.99 14.26 -17.18
C ALA A 57 -4.46 12.81 -17.38
N LYS A 58 -3.82 11.83 -16.71
CA LYS A 58 -4.29 10.43 -16.67
C LYS A 58 -5.62 10.24 -15.90
N LEU A 59 -5.93 11.12 -14.95
CA LEU A 59 -7.18 11.06 -14.17
C LEU A 59 -8.36 11.77 -14.85
N GLY A 60 -8.09 12.82 -15.64
CA GLY A 60 -9.10 13.67 -16.28
C GLY A 60 -9.52 13.30 -17.71
N GLY A 61 -9.02 12.18 -18.26
CA GLY A 61 -9.24 11.78 -19.65
C GLY A 61 -9.61 10.31 -19.84
N ILE A 62 -10.28 9.70 -18.86
CA ILE A 62 -10.80 8.34 -18.94
C ILE A 62 -12.30 8.39 -18.67
N ASP A 63 -13.08 8.09 -19.71
CA ASP A 63 -14.53 8.09 -19.75
C ASP A 63 -15.11 7.16 -18.66
N GLU A 64 -16.30 7.50 -18.11
CA GLU A 64 -16.89 6.78 -16.96
C GLU A 64 -17.28 5.31 -17.27
N GLU A 65 -17.21 4.89 -18.53
CA GLU A 65 -17.56 3.55 -19.01
C GLU A 65 -16.35 2.72 -19.49
N GLY A 66 -15.13 3.27 -19.47
CA GLY A 66 -13.92 2.56 -19.92
C GLY A 66 -13.53 1.40 -18.99
N LEU A 67 -13.46 0.18 -19.53
CA LEU A 67 -12.85 -0.96 -18.84
C LEU A 67 -11.34 -0.70 -18.63
N ASN A 68 -10.85 -0.89 -17.41
CA ASN A 68 -9.41 -0.91 -17.11
C ASN A 68 -8.75 -2.03 -17.92
N GLU A 69 -7.80 -1.66 -18.79
CA GLU A 69 -7.08 -2.54 -19.72
C GLU A 69 -6.32 -3.71 -19.06
N HIS A 70 -6.25 -3.75 -17.72
CA HIS A 70 -5.63 -4.81 -16.95
C HIS A 70 -6.63 -5.75 -16.25
N ALA A 71 -7.90 -5.37 -16.16
CA ALA A 71 -8.96 -6.26 -15.71
C ALA A 71 -9.27 -7.28 -16.82
N VAL A 72 -9.50 -8.54 -16.46
CA VAL A 72 -9.97 -9.56 -17.43
C VAL A 72 -11.48 -9.47 -17.62
N ASP A 73 -11.96 -9.77 -18.83
CA ASP A 73 -13.40 -9.77 -19.15
C ASP A 73 -14.18 -10.88 -18.43
N ASP A 74 -13.55 -12.06 -18.24
CA ASP A 74 -14.12 -13.20 -17.49
C ASP A 74 -13.29 -13.51 -16.23
N PRO A 75 -13.72 -13.03 -15.05
CA PRO A 75 -13.09 -13.36 -13.78
C PRO A 75 -13.24 -14.84 -13.36
N GLU A 76 -14.30 -15.53 -13.79
CA GLU A 76 -14.55 -16.93 -13.44
C GLU A 76 -13.58 -17.86 -14.18
N GLU A 77 -13.14 -17.50 -15.39
CA GLU A 77 -12.06 -18.21 -16.06
C GLU A 77 -10.76 -18.19 -15.24
N VAL A 78 -10.39 -17.04 -14.66
CA VAL A 78 -9.18 -16.93 -13.83
C VAL A 78 -9.33 -17.72 -12.53
N ALA A 79 -10.51 -17.69 -11.90
CA ALA A 79 -10.80 -18.52 -10.73
C ALA A 79 -10.68 -20.03 -11.05
N ARG A 80 -11.21 -20.46 -12.22
CA ARG A 80 -11.09 -21.83 -12.73
C ARG A 80 -9.64 -22.21 -13.05
N MET A 81 -8.82 -21.29 -13.59
CA MET A 81 -7.39 -21.54 -13.79
C MET A 81 -6.67 -21.82 -12.46
N VAL A 82 -6.98 -21.07 -11.41
CA VAL A 82 -6.45 -21.29 -10.06
C VAL A 82 -6.92 -22.62 -9.48
N GLU A 83 -8.20 -22.98 -9.66
CA GLU A 83 -8.74 -24.28 -9.27
C GLU A 83 -8.04 -25.44 -10.00
N MET A 84 -7.80 -25.32 -11.31
CA MET A 84 -7.07 -26.30 -12.11
C MET A 84 -5.60 -26.44 -11.67
N ALA A 85 -4.91 -25.32 -11.43
CA ALA A 85 -3.54 -25.34 -10.89
C ALA A 85 -3.47 -26.02 -9.51
N THR A 86 -4.49 -25.82 -8.68
CA THR A 86 -4.64 -26.50 -7.38
C THR A 86 -4.88 -28.01 -7.55
N ARG A 87 -5.84 -28.41 -8.39
CA ARG A 87 -6.17 -29.83 -8.67
C ARG A 87 -5.03 -30.62 -9.31
N ASN A 88 -4.20 -29.95 -10.11
CA ASN A 88 -3.02 -30.56 -10.72
C ASN A 88 -1.87 -30.79 -9.71
N SER A 89 -1.92 -30.19 -8.51
CA SER A 89 -0.99 -30.56 -7.45
C SER A 89 -1.44 -31.89 -6.84
N THR A 90 -0.58 -32.91 -6.95
CA THR A 90 -0.89 -34.31 -6.61
C THR A 90 -0.92 -34.59 -5.11
N GLU A 91 -0.57 -33.60 -4.28
CA GLU A 91 -0.43 -33.72 -2.82
C GLU A 91 -1.52 -32.92 -2.12
N ARG A 92 -2.08 -33.49 -1.04
CA ARG A 92 -3.02 -32.75 -0.17
C ARG A 92 -2.23 -31.62 0.52
N ARG A 93 -2.76 -30.39 0.51
CA ARG A 93 -2.04 -29.22 1.06
C ARG A 93 -1.43 -29.50 2.42
N GLN A 94 -0.10 -29.47 2.48
CA GLN A 94 0.69 -29.63 3.70
C GLN A 94 1.10 -28.24 4.19
N LEU A 95 0.85 -27.93 5.47
CA LEU A 95 1.26 -26.67 6.11
C LEU A 95 2.71 -26.73 6.63
N GLY A 96 3.52 -27.66 6.11
CA GLY A 96 4.91 -27.87 6.53
C GLY A 96 5.82 -26.74 6.02
N PHE A 97 6.73 -26.29 6.88
CA PHE A 97 7.74 -25.31 6.50
C PHE A 97 8.91 -25.98 5.75
N PHE A 98 9.46 -25.30 4.74
CA PHE A 98 10.63 -25.72 3.93
C PHE A 98 10.48 -26.95 2.99
N SER A 99 9.29 -27.53 2.80
CA SER A 99 9.06 -28.57 1.80
C SER A 99 8.63 -28.01 0.43
N CYS A 100 8.67 -28.88 -0.58
CA CYS A 100 8.18 -28.66 -1.94
C CYS A 100 7.37 -29.90 -2.39
N GLY A 101 6.38 -29.74 -3.27
CA GLY A 101 5.34 -30.77 -3.46
C GLY A 101 4.31 -30.69 -2.32
N THR A 102 3.93 -29.47 -1.95
CA THR A 102 3.16 -29.12 -0.76
C THR A 102 1.66 -29.04 -1.00
N GLY A 103 1.18 -29.23 -2.23
CA GLY A 103 -0.21 -28.93 -2.61
C GLY A 103 -0.46 -27.45 -2.92
N ASN A 104 0.61 -26.63 -2.97
CA ASN A 104 0.55 -25.20 -3.22
C ASN A 104 1.29 -24.89 -4.54
N PRO A 105 0.58 -24.64 -5.65
CA PRO A 105 1.21 -24.51 -6.97
C PRO A 105 2.17 -23.32 -7.07
N ILE A 106 2.02 -22.29 -6.24
CA ILE A 106 2.94 -21.14 -6.18
C ILE A 106 4.29 -21.60 -5.64
N ASP A 107 4.29 -22.18 -4.45
CA ASP A 107 5.51 -22.64 -3.79
C ASP A 107 6.15 -23.81 -4.53
N ASP A 108 5.35 -24.76 -5.01
CA ASP A 108 5.84 -25.92 -5.75
C ASP A 108 6.50 -25.51 -7.07
N CYS A 109 6.11 -24.39 -7.68
CA CYS A 109 6.73 -23.88 -8.92
C CYS A 109 8.18 -23.41 -8.75
N TRP A 110 8.56 -22.83 -7.59
CA TRP A 110 9.92 -22.29 -7.36
C TRP A 110 10.71 -22.99 -6.25
N ARG A 111 10.08 -23.48 -5.18
CA ARG A 111 10.77 -24.19 -4.07
C ARG A 111 11.29 -25.56 -4.48
N CYS A 112 10.65 -26.22 -5.46
CA CYS A 112 11.18 -27.45 -6.07
C CYS A 112 12.53 -27.25 -6.79
N ASP A 113 12.93 -26.01 -7.10
CA ASP A 113 14.23 -25.73 -7.69
C ASP A 113 15.31 -25.72 -6.61
N ALA A 114 16.10 -26.80 -6.51
CA ALA A 114 17.26 -26.86 -5.62
C ALA A 114 18.30 -25.72 -5.85
N ASN A 115 18.26 -25.07 -7.03
CA ASN A 115 19.06 -23.91 -7.39
C ASN A 115 18.26 -22.59 -7.37
N TRP A 116 17.10 -22.49 -6.70
CA TRP A 116 16.28 -21.26 -6.62
C TRP A 116 17.10 -20.02 -6.23
N HIS A 117 18.14 -20.19 -5.41
CA HIS A 117 19.02 -19.12 -4.94
C HIS A 117 19.92 -18.53 -6.05
N LYS A 118 20.20 -19.31 -7.10
CA LYS A 118 20.80 -18.85 -8.37
C LYS A 118 19.72 -18.38 -9.35
N ASN A 119 18.58 -19.06 -9.36
CA ASN A 119 17.45 -18.83 -10.26
C ASN A 119 16.39 -17.88 -9.67
N ARG A 120 16.75 -16.93 -8.80
CA ARG A 120 15.80 -16.14 -7.98
C ARG A 120 14.61 -15.57 -8.76
N LYS A 121 14.89 -15.09 -9.97
CA LYS A 121 13.95 -14.45 -10.88
C LYS A 121 12.82 -15.35 -11.39
N ARG A 122 13.02 -16.68 -11.40
CA ARG A 122 12.00 -17.69 -11.75
C ARG A 122 10.74 -17.57 -10.89
N LEU A 123 10.85 -17.02 -9.68
CA LEU A 123 9.70 -16.69 -8.84
C LEU A 123 8.62 -15.92 -9.61
N ALA A 124 9.00 -14.94 -10.44
CA ALA A 124 8.05 -14.11 -11.19
C ALA A 124 7.21 -14.87 -12.22
N ASP A 125 7.59 -16.10 -12.57
CA ASP A 125 6.85 -16.96 -13.48
C ASP A 125 5.90 -17.93 -12.73
N CYS A 126 5.85 -17.85 -11.39
CA CYS A 126 5.08 -18.73 -10.50
C CYS A 126 3.82 -18.07 -9.90
N GLY A 127 3.50 -16.82 -10.29
CA GLY A 127 2.27 -16.15 -9.86
C GLY A 127 1.02 -16.84 -10.41
N ILE A 128 -0.06 -16.86 -9.63
CA ILE A 128 -1.38 -17.37 -10.03
C ILE A 128 -2.46 -16.31 -9.83
N GLY A 129 -3.69 -16.57 -10.30
CA GLY A 129 -4.82 -15.66 -10.08
C GLY A 129 -4.76 -14.40 -10.91
N PHE A 130 -5.38 -13.31 -10.42
CA PHE A 130 -5.44 -12.04 -11.16
C PHE A 130 -4.06 -11.36 -11.27
N GLY A 131 -3.21 -11.46 -10.25
CA GLY A 131 -1.83 -10.95 -10.26
C GLY A 131 -0.80 -11.83 -10.98
N ARG A 132 -1.20 -12.92 -11.64
CA ARG A 132 -0.27 -13.88 -12.30
C ARG A 132 0.69 -13.27 -13.31
N ASN A 133 0.34 -12.11 -13.89
CA ASN A 133 1.14 -11.40 -14.89
C ASN A 133 2.12 -10.39 -14.29
N ALA A 134 2.19 -10.27 -12.95
CA ALA A 134 3.12 -9.38 -12.26
C ALA A 134 4.57 -9.85 -12.40
N ILE A 135 5.27 -9.42 -13.45
CA ILE A 135 6.67 -9.82 -13.68
C ILE A 135 7.69 -9.10 -12.77
N GLY A 136 7.25 -8.07 -12.03
CA GLY A 136 8.10 -7.31 -11.13
C GLY A 136 9.34 -6.75 -11.84
N GLY A 137 10.50 -6.98 -11.23
CA GLY A 137 11.82 -6.64 -11.78
C GLY A 137 12.52 -7.77 -12.55
N ARG A 138 11.82 -8.83 -12.98
CA ARG A 138 12.41 -10.04 -13.59
C ARG A 138 13.43 -9.72 -14.68
N ASP A 139 13.09 -8.81 -15.59
CA ASP A 139 13.89 -8.51 -16.77
C ASP A 139 14.93 -7.39 -16.51
N GLY A 140 15.03 -6.93 -15.25
CA GLY A 140 15.96 -5.92 -14.77
C GLY A 140 17.33 -6.42 -14.35
N ARG A 141 18.15 -5.54 -13.79
CA ARG A 141 19.37 -5.95 -13.06
C ARG A 141 19.05 -6.25 -11.59
N PHE A 142 19.91 -7.03 -10.94
CA PHE A 142 19.88 -7.10 -9.49
C PHE A 142 20.32 -5.76 -8.88
N TYR A 143 19.65 -5.33 -7.81
CA TYR A 143 20.09 -4.27 -6.93
C TYR A 143 20.29 -4.86 -5.55
N VAL A 144 21.45 -4.65 -4.92
CA VAL A 144 21.72 -5.16 -3.58
C VAL A 144 21.62 -4.01 -2.58
N VAL A 145 20.63 -4.07 -1.69
CA VAL A 145 20.52 -3.17 -0.55
C VAL A 145 21.61 -3.54 0.47
N THR A 146 22.41 -2.53 0.82
CA THR A 146 23.57 -2.64 1.73
C THR A 146 23.47 -1.71 2.92
N ASP A 147 22.70 -0.62 2.79
CA ASP A 147 22.39 0.38 3.82
C ASP A 147 20.89 0.30 4.15
N SER A 148 20.56 0.26 5.44
CA SER A 148 19.18 0.22 5.96
C SER A 148 18.66 1.60 6.37
N GLY A 149 19.48 2.65 6.23
CA GLY A 149 19.09 4.03 6.53
C GLY A 149 18.11 4.63 5.53
N ASP A 150 17.31 5.59 6.01
CA ASP A 150 16.28 6.31 5.25
C ASP A 150 16.24 7.80 5.64
N ASP A 151 17.41 8.40 5.89
CA ASP A 151 17.53 9.71 6.53
C ASP A 151 16.92 10.88 5.72
N ASP A 152 16.97 10.78 4.38
CA ASP A 152 16.46 11.78 3.45
C ASP A 152 15.51 11.13 2.42
N PRO A 153 14.18 11.28 2.60
CA PRO A 153 13.17 10.81 1.65
C PRO A 153 13.19 11.47 0.26
N VAL A 154 13.88 12.60 0.12
CA VAL A 154 14.06 13.32 -1.15
C VAL A 154 15.38 12.93 -1.83
N ASN A 155 16.46 12.66 -1.09
CA ASN A 155 17.76 12.32 -1.68
C ASN A 155 18.33 11.00 -1.14
N PRO A 156 17.68 9.86 -1.45
CA PRO A 156 18.09 8.56 -0.93
C PRO A 156 19.47 8.14 -1.45
N LYS A 157 20.34 7.68 -0.55
CA LYS A 157 21.71 7.26 -0.88
C LYS A 157 21.72 5.97 -1.71
N PRO A 158 22.58 5.83 -2.73
CA PRO A 158 22.84 4.53 -3.36
C PRO A 158 23.26 3.48 -2.32
N GLY A 159 22.68 2.28 -2.39
CA GLY A 159 22.79 1.23 -1.39
C GLY A 159 21.56 1.09 -0.48
N THR A 160 20.68 2.09 -0.44
CA THR A 160 19.41 2.05 0.34
C THR A 160 18.25 1.44 -0.44
N LEU A 161 17.24 0.94 0.27
CA LEU A 161 15.99 0.47 -0.34
C LEU A 161 15.25 1.58 -1.08
N ARG A 162 15.14 2.79 -0.49
CA ARG A 162 14.47 3.93 -1.15
C ARG A 162 15.13 4.30 -2.48
N HIS A 163 16.46 4.32 -2.55
CA HIS A 163 17.14 4.56 -3.83
C HIS A 163 16.81 3.46 -4.84
N ALA A 164 16.71 2.20 -4.42
CA ALA A 164 16.45 1.07 -5.31
C ALA A 164 15.05 1.15 -5.96
N VAL A 165 14.01 1.39 -5.16
CA VAL A 165 12.61 1.27 -5.62
C VAL A 165 12.16 2.41 -6.55
N ILE A 166 12.79 3.59 -6.47
CA ILE A 166 12.43 4.75 -7.32
C ILE A 166 13.02 4.69 -8.73
N GLN A 167 13.96 3.80 -9.04
CA GLN A 167 14.68 3.81 -10.33
C GLN A 167 13.73 3.54 -11.51
N ASP A 168 13.93 4.21 -12.65
CA ASP A 168 13.04 4.03 -13.82
C ASP A 168 13.17 2.65 -14.48
N ARG A 169 14.37 2.06 -14.44
CA ARG A 169 14.63 0.72 -14.98
C ARG A 169 13.99 -0.38 -14.10
N PRO A 170 13.62 -1.54 -14.69
CA PRO A 170 13.28 -2.73 -13.92
C PRO A 170 14.42 -3.14 -12.98
N LEU A 171 14.11 -3.53 -11.74
CA LEU A 171 15.11 -3.99 -10.76
C LEU A 171 14.59 -5.13 -9.89
N TRP A 172 15.41 -6.18 -9.76
CA TRP A 172 15.24 -7.24 -8.76
C TRP A 172 16.05 -6.89 -7.52
N ILE A 173 15.38 -6.37 -6.50
CA ILE A 173 16.00 -5.83 -5.30
C ILE A 173 16.16 -6.97 -4.29
N VAL A 174 17.39 -7.21 -3.86
CA VAL A 174 17.77 -8.18 -2.83
C VAL A 174 18.56 -7.49 -1.72
N PHE A 175 18.76 -8.16 -0.61
CA PHE A 175 19.37 -7.59 0.59
C PHE A 175 20.67 -8.34 0.93
N LYS A 176 21.73 -7.60 1.30
CA LYS A 176 23.06 -8.18 1.55
C LYS A 176 23.15 -9.00 2.85
N ARG A 177 22.30 -8.69 3.82
CA ARG A 177 22.28 -9.23 5.18
C ARG A 177 20.92 -8.93 5.80
N ASP A 178 20.66 -9.55 6.94
CA ASP A 178 19.54 -9.20 7.81
C ASP A 178 19.57 -7.71 8.16
N MET A 179 18.41 -7.05 8.16
CA MET A 179 18.30 -5.63 8.50
C MET A 179 16.89 -5.22 8.93
N VAL A 180 16.84 -4.21 9.79
CA VAL A 180 15.61 -3.47 10.11
C VAL A 180 15.71 -2.11 9.41
N ILE A 181 14.71 -1.79 8.60
CA ILE A 181 14.58 -0.55 7.85
C ILE A 181 13.43 0.24 8.48
N THR A 182 13.76 1.36 9.13
CA THR A 182 12.77 2.30 9.68
C THR A 182 12.66 3.48 8.74
N LEU A 183 11.65 3.44 7.89
CA LEU A 183 11.38 4.48 6.90
C LEU A 183 10.87 5.75 7.59
N LYS A 184 11.35 6.92 7.15
CA LYS A 184 10.92 8.22 7.69
C LYS A 184 9.60 8.72 7.12
N GLN A 185 9.28 8.29 5.90
CA GLN A 185 8.12 8.65 5.11
C GLN A 185 7.75 7.47 4.21
N GLU A 186 6.54 7.44 3.64
CA GLU A 186 6.07 6.38 2.73
C GLU A 186 7.14 5.94 1.71
N LEU A 187 7.34 4.63 1.54
CA LEU A 187 8.22 4.09 0.51
C LEU A 187 7.45 4.01 -0.82
N ILE A 188 7.36 5.16 -1.49
CA ILE A 188 6.83 5.27 -2.84
C ILE A 188 7.85 4.68 -3.83
N MET A 189 7.35 3.94 -4.82
CA MET A 189 8.17 3.25 -5.82
C MET A 189 7.71 3.49 -7.26
N ASN A 190 8.60 3.19 -8.20
CA ASN A 190 8.30 3.19 -9.63
C ASN A 190 7.94 1.76 -10.10
N SER A 191 7.36 1.61 -11.30
CA SER A 191 6.94 0.34 -11.90
C SER A 191 8.09 -0.67 -12.09
N PHE A 192 7.78 -1.95 -12.29
CA PHE A 192 8.74 -3.03 -12.58
C PHE A 192 9.78 -3.25 -11.47
N LYS A 193 9.31 -3.52 -10.26
CA LYS A 193 10.16 -3.78 -9.09
C LYS A 193 9.80 -5.11 -8.46
N THR A 194 10.82 -5.87 -8.09
CA THR A 194 10.69 -6.97 -7.13
C THR A 194 11.47 -6.61 -5.89
N ILE A 195 10.86 -6.68 -4.71
CA ILE A 195 11.56 -6.71 -3.43
C ILE A 195 11.58 -8.17 -2.97
N ASP A 196 12.76 -8.80 -2.98
CA ASP A 196 12.98 -10.21 -2.68
C ASP A 196 13.92 -10.37 -1.48
N ALA A 197 13.33 -10.60 -0.31
CA ALA A 197 14.07 -10.78 0.94
C ALA A 197 14.53 -12.22 1.22
N ARG A 198 14.26 -13.21 0.34
CA ARG A 198 14.63 -14.61 0.59
C ARG A 198 16.11 -14.77 0.93
N GLY A 199 16.39 -15.54 1.98
CA GLY A 199 17.75 -15.90 2.41
C GLY A 199 18.38 -14.96 3.44
N VAL A 200 17.67 -13.89 3.85
CA VAL A 200 18.00 -13.00 4.96
C VAL A 200 16.71 -12.55 5.66
N ASN A 201 16.79 -12.08 6.89
CA ASN A 201 15.64 -11.55 7.61
C ASN A 201 15.56 -10.02 7.47
N VAL A 202 14.53 -9.52 6.77
CA VAL A 202 14.34 -8.09 6.49
C VAL A 202 13.03 -7.61 7.07
N HIS A 203 13.14 -6.67 8.01
CA HIS A 203 12.02 -5.99 8.63
C HIS A 203 11.87 -4.56 8.08
N ILE A 204 10.66 -4.19 7.65
CA ILE A 204 10.27 -2.78 7.45
C ILE A 204 9.37 -2.42 8.64
N ALA A 205 9.87 -1.59 9.55
CA ALA A 205 9.19 -1.42 10.83
C ALA A 205 9.46 -0.10 11.55
N ASN A 206 8.57 0.19 12.51
CA ASN A 206 8.66 1.27 13.49
C ASN A 206 8.54 2.70 12.94
N GLY A 207 8.21 2.86 11.65
CA GLY A 207 8.08 4.14 10.95
C GLY A 207 7.04 4.04 9.84
N ALA A 208 7.29 4.69 8.71
CA ALA A 208 6.47 4.51 7.52
C ALA A 208 6.65 3.11 6.90
N CYS A 209 5.77 2.75 5.95
CA CYS A 209 5.81 1.47 5.24
C CYS A 209 5.56 1.68 3.71
N ILE A 210 5.00 0.69 3.00
CA ILE A 210 5.06 0.62 1.53
C ILE A 210 3.85 1.29 0.86
N THR A 211 4.09 2.15 -0.14
CA THR A 211 3.02 2.76 -0.96
C THR A 211 3.25 2.49 -2.46
N ILE A 212 2.40 1.66 -3.05
CA ILE A 212 2.36 1.31 -4.46
C ILE A 212 1.29 2.18 -5.14
N GLN A 213 1.68 3.30 -5.71
CA GLN A 213 0.73 4.30 -6.23
C GLN A 213 0.94 4.60 -7.72
N PHE A 214 -0.11 4.43 -8.52
CA PHE A 214 -0.19 4.66 -9.96
C PHE A 214 0.92 3.98 -10.78
N VAL A 215 1.33 2.77 -10.35
CA VAL A 215 2.40 1.98 -10.97
C VAL A 215 1.92 0.58 -11.33
N THR A 216 2.75 -0.15 -12.07
CA THR A 216 2.45 -1.50 -12.51
C THR A 216 3.62 -2.46 -12.31
N ASN A 217 3.32 -3.76 -12.28
CA ASN A 217 4.31 -4.84 -12.23
C ASN A 217 5.21 -4.74 -11.00
N ILE A 218 4.64 -5.01 -9.83
CA ILE A 218 5.34 -5.01 -8.54
C ILE A 218 5.19 -6.38 -7.87
N ILE A 219 6.31 -6.92 -7.37
CA ILE A 219 6.33 -8.11 -6.50
C ILE A 219 6.93 -7.71 -5.15
N ILE A 220 6.20 -7.94 -4.05
CA ILE A 220 6.66 -7.74 -2.67
C ILE A 220 6.75 -9.12 -2.02
N HIS A 221 7.97 -9.61 -1.78
CA HIS A 221 8.19 -11.01 -1.40
C HIS A 221 9.16 -11.22 -0.21
N GLY A 222 8.67 -11.95 0.79
CA GLY A 222 9.48 -12.47 1.92
C GLY A 222 9.82 -11.46 3.02
N LEU A 223 9.13 -10.33 3.10
CA LEU A 223 9.40 -9.29 4.11
C LEU A 223 8.65 -9.54 5.42
N HIS A 224 9.22 -9.07 6.53
CA HIS A 224 8.47 -8.80 7.76
C HIS A 224 8.09 -7.32 7.76
N ILE A 225 6.81 -6.97 7.85
CA ILE A 225 6.33 -5.58 7.85
C ILE A 225 5.38 -5.37 9.03
N HIS A 226 5.77 -4.53 9.98
CA HIS A 226 5.05 -4.38 11.25
C HIS A 226 5.37 -3.06 11.96
N ASP A 227 4.56 -2.66 12.95
CA ASP A 227 4.73 -1.40 13.69
C ASP A 227 4.78 -0.16 12.75
N CYS A 228 4.05 -0.24 11.63
CA CYS A 228 3.87 0.88 10.70
C CYS A 228 3.06 1.99 11.36
N LYS A 229 3.44 3.24 11.11
CA LYS A 229 2.93 4.44 11.80
C LYS A 229 2.47 5.49 10.81
N PRO A 230 1.52 6.38 11.20
CA PRO A 230 1.16 7.52 10.38
C PRO A 230 2.38 8.42 10.18
N THR A 231 2.69 8.72 8.92
CA THR A 231 3.78 9.62 8.54
C THR A 231 3.34 10.48 7.37
N GLY A 232 3.95 11.64 7.19
CA GLY A 232 3.59 12.55 6.11
C GLY A 232 4.09 13.96 6.36
N ASN A 233 3.40 14.92 5.73
CA ASN A 233 3.69 16.35 5.75
C ASN A 233 5.16 16.64 5.40
N ALA A 234 5.61 16.02 4.30
CA ALA A 234 6.98 16.07 3.84
C ALA A 234 7.07 15.93 2.32
N MET A 235 8.20 16.36 1.75
CA MET A 235 8.55 16.03 0.38
C MET A 235 9.08 14.59 0.31
N VAL A 236 8.60 13.80 -0.65
CA VAL A 236 9.02 12.40 -0.86
C VAL A 236 9.31 12.16 -2.34
N ARG A 237 10.44 11.49 -2.63
CA ARG A 237 10.82 11.11 -3.99
C ARG A 237 10.10 9.85 -4.45
N SER A 238 9.57 9.87 -5.69
CA SER A 238 8.93 8.72 -6.34
C SER A 238 9.67 8.23 -7.60
N SER A 239 10.46 9.08 -8.25
CA SER A 239 11.35 8.71 -9.36
C SER A 239 12.68 9.48 -9.29
N PRO A 240 13.69 9.17 -10.14
CA PRO A 240 14.95 9.91 -10.14
C PRO A 240 14.76 11.39 -10.52
N THR A 241 13.67 11.71 -11.23
CA THR A 241 13.33 13.06 -11.71
C THR A 241 12.20 13.73 -10.91
N HIS A 242 11.36 12.98 -10.19
CA HIS A 242 10.17 13.50 -9.52
C HIS A 242 10.15 13.24 -8.01
N TYR A 243 9.84 14.29 -7.25
CA TYR A 243 9.49 14.26 -5.82
C TYR A 243 8.38 15.28 -5.56
N GLY A 244 7.50 15.01 -4.60
CA GLY A 244 6.32 15.83 -4.35
C GLY A 244 5.92 15.86 -2.87
N TRP A 245 5.05 16.79 -2.51
CA TRP A 245 4.52 16.88 -1.15
C TRP A 245 3.55 15.73 -0.87
N ARG A 246 3.72 15.10 0.30
CA ARG A 246 2.83 14.07 0.84
C ARG A 246 2.12 14.61 2.06
N THR A 247 0.80 14.45 2.10
CA THR A 247 -0.02 14.62 3.31
C THR A 247 0.27 13.50 4.30
N MET A 248 -0.42 13.47 5.44
CA MET A 248 -0.43 12.28 6.29
C MET A 248 -0.96 11.07 5.51
N ALA A 249 -0.22 9.97 5.61
CA ALA A 249 -0.66 8.62 5.30
C ALA A 249 -0.98 7.90 6.61
N ASP A 250 -1.95 6.99 6.57
CA ASP A 250 -2.59 6.42 7.76
C ASP A 250 -1.73 5.38 8.48
N GLY A 251 -0.79 4.76 7.76
CA GLY A 251 0.21 3.83 8.32
C GLY A 251 -0.03 2.36 8.00
N ASP A 252 -0.60 2.07 6.83
CA ASP A 252 -0.70 0.71 6.27
C ASP A 252 0.68 0.04 6.13
N ALA A 253 0.74 -1.29 6.21
CA ALA A 253 1.95 -2.02 5.80
C ALA A 253 2.20 -1.95 4.28
N ILE A 254 1.16 -2.19 3.46
CA ILE A 254 1.21 -2.10 2.00
C ILE A 254 -0.07 -1.43 1.49
N SER A 255 0.05 -0.18 1.04
CA SER A 255 -1.06 0.57 0.42
C SER A 255 -0.95 0.54 -1.11
N ILE A 256 -2.00 0.13 -1.81
CA ILE A 256 -2.04 -0.07 -3.28
C ILE A 256 -3.13 0.85 -3.88
N PHE A 257 -2.69 1.85 -4.63
CA PHE A 257 -3.54 2.94 -5.11
C PHE A 257 -3.48 3.05 -6.63
N GLY A 258 -4.61 2.89 -7.32
CA GLY A 258 -4.72 2.97 -8.79
C GLY A 258 -3.64 2.20 -9.56
N SER A 259 -3.28 1.00 -9.10
CA SER A 259 -2.12 0.22 -9.58
C SER A 259 -2.51 -1.16 -10.11
N SER A 260 -1.67 -1.77 -10.95
CA SER A 260 -1.98 -3.02 -11.66
C SER A 260 -0.85 -4.04 -11.69
N HIS A 261 -1.18 -5.32 -11.86
CA HIS A 261 -0.21 -6.43 -11.92
C HIS A 261 0.68 -6.44 -10.67
N ILE A 262 0.05 -6.61 -9.52
CA ILE A 262 0.68 -6.56 -8.19
C ILE A 262 0.63 -7.94 -7.54
N TRP A 263 1.75 -8.37 -6.95
CA TRP A 263 1.82 -9.63 -6.22
C TRP A 263 2.49 -9.45 -4.85
N VAL A 264 1.73 -9.72 -3.79
CA VAL A 264 2.17 -9.66 -2.39
C VAL A 264 2.28 -11.09 -1.87
N ASP A 265 3.50 -11.59 -1.69
CA ASP A 265 3.75 -13.02 -1.46
C ASP A 265 4.70 -13.34 -0.28
N HIS A 266 4.39 -14.33 0.54
CA HIS A 266 5.28 -14.80 1.64
C HIS A 266 5.71 -13.74 2.65
N ASN A 267 4.95 -12.65 2.82
CA ASN A 267 5.25 -11.61 3.82
C ASN A 267 4.62 -11.95 5.17
N SER A 268 5.27 -11.52 6.26
CA SER A 268 4.69 -11.53 7.62
C SER A 268 4.23 -10.12 7.97
N LEU A 269 2.96 -9.96 8.29
CA LEU A 269 2.26 -8.67 8.39
C LEU A 269 1.52 -8.58 9.73
N SER A 270 1.81 -7.54 10.54
CA SER A 270 1.19 -7.40 11.87
C SER A 270 1.27 -5.98 12.46
N ASN A 271 0.40 -5.68 13.43
CA ASN A 271 0.49 -4.51 14.32
C ASN A 271 0.81 -3.16 13.64
N CYS A 272 0.07 -2.83 12.59
CA CYS A 272 0.19 -1.53 11.91
C CYS A 272 -0.82 -0.52 12.46
N ALA A 273 -0.69 0.76 12.11
CA ALA A 273 -1.56 1.80 12.63
C ALA A 273 -2.98 1.77 12.02
N ASP A 274 -3.12 1.40 10.73
CA ASP A 274 -4.41 1.29 10.04
C ASP A 274 -4.57 -0.07 9.33
N GLY A 275 -4.31 -0.20 8.02
CA GLY A 275 -4.40 -1.47 7.28
C GLY A 275 -3.14 -2.36 7.35
N LEU A 276 -3.24 -3.62 6.89
CA LEU A 276 -2.04 -4.41 6.51
C LEU A 276 -1.85 -4.44 4.99
N VAL A 277 -2.90 -4.76 4.22
CA VAL A 277 -2.84 -4.71 2.75
C VAL A 277 -4.13 -4.10 2.20
N ASP A 278 -4.04 -2.84 1.78
CA ASP A 278 -5.20 -2.10 1.30
C ASP A 278 -5.05 -1.81 -0.20
N ALA A 279 -6.12 -2.08 -0.97
CA ALA A 279 -6.15 -1.86 -2.41
C ALA A 279 -7.37 -1.03 -2.80
N VAL A 280 -7.14 0.12 -3.43
CA VAL A 280 -8.17 1.15 -3.65
C VAL A 280 -8.03 1.84 -5.01
N MET A 281 -9.03 2.64 -5.36
CA MET A 281 -8.96 3.64 -6.44
C MET A 281 -8.74 3.05 -7.84
N GLY A 282 -9.44 1.96 -8.16
CA GLY A 282 -9.38 1.27 -9.45
C GLY A 282 -8.18 0.33 -9.60
N SER A 283 -7.50 -0.01 -8.50
CA SER A 283 -6.45 -1.04 -8.52
C SER A 283 -7.01 -2.40 -8.93
N THR A 284 -6.29 -3.18 -9.73
CA THR A 284 -6.76 -4.46 -10.27
C THR A 284 -5.60 -5.38 -10.66
N ALA A 285 -5.87 -6.60 -11.12
CA ALA A 285 -4.86 -7.61 -11.42
C ALA A 285 -3.90 -7.85 -10.24
N ILE A 286 -4.46 -8.17 -9.07
CA ILE A 286 -3.71 -8.35 -7.82
C ILE A 286 -3.78 -9.81 -7.35
N THR A 287 -2.67 -10.34 -6.85
CA THR A 287 -2.64 -11.58 -6.04
C THR A 287 -1.99 -11.30 -4.69
N ILE A 288 -2.63 -11.76 -3.62
CA ILE A 288 -2.13 -11.71 -2.25
C ILE A 288 -2.03 -13.16 -1.79
N SER A 289 -0.81 -13.70 -1.67
CA SER A 289 -0.61 -15.13 -1.42
C SER A 289 0.43 -15.51 -0.37
N ASN A 290 0.24 -16.65 0.29
CA ASN A 290 1.20 -17.22 1.24
C ASN A 290 1.65 -16.30 2.39
N ASN A 291 0.97 -15.16 2.60
CA ASN A 291 1.32 -14.23 3.65
C ASN A 291 0.82 -14.74 5.00
N TYR A 292 1.49 -14.33 6.07
CA TYR A 292 1.09 -14.60 7.44
C TYR A 292 0.64 -13.29 8.10
N PHE A 293 -0.65 -13.22 8.44
CA PHE A 293 -1.26 -12.06 9.08
C PHE A 293 -1.50 -12.38 10.57
N THR A 294 -1.08 -11.49 11.49
CA THR A 294 -1.36 -11.64 12.95
C THR A 294 -1.52 -10.29 13.64
N HIS A 295 -2.02 -10.30 14.87
CA HIS A 295 -1.98 -9.18 15.81
C HIS A 295 -2.42 -7.84 15.20
N HIS A 296 -3.62 -7.79 14.64
CA HIS A 296 -4.09 -6.62 13.89
C HIS A 296 -5.62 -6.53 13.77
N ASN A 297 -6.16 -5.32 13.85
CA ASN A 297 -7.61 -5.11 13.80
C ASN A 297 -8.14 -5.21 12.36
N GLU A 298 -7.69 -4.30 11.49
CA GLU A 298 -8.27 -4.07 10.17
C GLU A 298 -7.32 -4.61 9.09
N VAL A 299 -7.45 -5.90 8.74
CA VAL A 299 -6.38 -6.62 8.01
C VAL A 299 -6.24 -6.18 6.54
N MET A 300 -7.33 -6.23 5.76
CA MET A 300 -7.25 -6.05 4.30
C MET A 300 -8.52 -5.41 3.74
N LEU A 301 -8.43 -4.15 3.29
CA LEU A 301 -9.53 -3.44 2.63
C LEU A 301 -9.36 -3.46 1.10
N LEU A 302 -10.36 -3.98 0.40
CA LEU A 302 -10.38 -4.04 -1.06
C LEU A 302 -11.55 -3.20 -1.57
N GLY A 303 -11.23 -1.98 -2.00
CA GLY A 303 -12.18 -0.92 -2.35
C GLY A 303 -12.59 -0.08 -1.14
N HIS A 304 -12.43 1.25 -1.23
CA HIS A 304 -12.50 2.16 -0.08
C HIS A 304 -13.89 2.76 0.20
N SER A 305 -14.69 2.98 -0.84
CA SER A 305 -15.96 3.70 -0.76
C SER A 305 -17.08 2.99 -1.50
N ASP A 306 -18.26 2.93 -0.87
CA ASP A 306 -19.48 2.40 -1.47
C ASP A 306 -19.95 3.24 -2.69
N SER A 307 -19.52 4.51 -2.80
CA SER A 307 -19.83 5.38 -3.94
C SER A 307 -18.80 5.36 -5.09
N TYR A 308 -17.62 4.77 -4.89
CA TYR A 308 -16.55 4.81 -5.89
C TYR A 308 -16.66 3.66 -6.90
N VAL A 309 -17.57 3.82 -7.86
CA VAL A 309 -17.98 2.76 -8.80
C VAL A 309 -16.86 2.25 -9.74
N ARG A 310 -15.74 2.96 -9.88
CA ARG A 310 -14.55 2.47 -10.62
C ARG A 310 -13.93 1.23 -9.98
N ASP A 311 -14.12 1.00 -8.66
CA ASP A 311 -13.67 -0.22 -7.99
C ASP A 311 -14.45 -1.49 -8.45
N LYS A 312 -15.51 -1.39 -9.28
CA LYS A 312 -16.15 -2.54 -9.95
C LYS A 312 -15.18 -3.34 -10.84
N GLN A 313 -14.12 -2.69 -11.31
CA GLN A 313 -13.09 -3.29 -12.18
C GLN A 313 -11.95 -3.92 -11.36
N MET A 314 -12.00 -3.84 -10.03
CA MET A 314 -11.03 -4.46 -9.12
C MET A 314 -11.15 -5.98 -9.16
N GLN A 315 -10.03 -6.66 -9.35
CA GLN A 315 -9.94 -8.12 -9.42
C GLN A 315 -8.75 -8.59 -8.58
N VAL A 316 -9.03 -9.35 -7.52
CA VAL A 316 -8.02 -9.77 -6.53
C VAL A 316 -8.16 -11.25 -6.21
N THR A 317 -7.03 -11.96 -6.23
CA THR A 317 -6.94 -13.35 -5.73
C THR A 317 -6.27 -13.33 -4.36
N ILE A 318 -6.97 -13.83 -3.33
CA ILE A 318 -6.48 -13.98 -1.96
C ILE A 318 -6.30 -15.48 -1.75
N ALA A 319 -5.06 -15.98 -1.83
CA ALA A 319 -4.80 -17.42 -1.92
C ALA A 319 -3.72 -17.95 -0.98
N TYR A 320 -3.94 -19.11 -0.35
CA TYR A 320 -2.94 -19.79 0.48
C TYR A 320 -2.42 -19.02 1.72
N ASN A 321 -2.96 -17.84 2.03
CA ASN A 321 -2.56 -17.05 3.20
C ASN A 321 -2.95 -17.76 4.51
N HIS A 322 -2.25 -17.40 5.58
CA HIS A 322 -2.59 -17.82 6.93
C HIS A 322 -3.03 -16.60 7.74
N PHE A 323 -4.29 -16.61 8.17
CA PHE A 323 -4.87 -15.61 9.05
C PHE A 323 -4.79 -16.16 10.48
N GLY A 324 -3.75 -15.70 11.18
CA GLY A 324 -3.29 -16.21 12.47
C GLY A 324 -3.90 -15.50 13.67
N GLU A 325 -3.25 -15.66 14.82
CA GLU A 325 -3.71 -15.13 16.12
C GLU A 325 -3.80 -13.59 16.18
N GLY A 326 -4.65 -13.09 17.08
CA GLY A 326 -4.80 -11.66 17.34
C GLY A 326 -5.41 -10.84 16.20
N LEU A 327 -6.05 -11.48 15.22
CA LEU A 327 -6.80 -10.81 14.16
C LEU A 327 -8.25 -10.54 14.58
N ILE A 328 -8.81 -9.39 14.19
CA ILE A 328 -10.20 -9.01 14.53
C ILE A 328 -11.14 -9.14 13.34
N GLN A 329 -10.82 -8.50 12.20
CA GLN A 329 -11.72 -8.37 11.05
C GLN A 329 -11.01 -8.10 9.69
N ARG A 330 -11.81 -8.04 8.62
CA ARG A 330 -11.42 -7.65 7.25
C ARG A 330 -10.39 -8.59 6.60
N MET A 331 -10.70 -9.88 6.49
CA MET A 331 -9.81 -10.88 5.86
C MET A 331 -10.45 -11.58 4.64
N PRO A 332 -10.77 -10.88 3.52
CA PRO A 332 -10.74 -9.44 3.31
C PRO A 332 -12.07 -8.74 3.70
N ARG A 333 -12.10 -7.40 3.62
CA ARG A 333 -13.33 -6.63 3.45
C ARG A 333 -13.40 -6.04 2.04
N CYS A 334 -14.39 -6.47 1.26
CA CYS A 334 -14.50 -6.18 -0.17
C CYS A 334 -15.61 -5.18 -0.55
N ARG A 335 -15.41 -4.46 -1.66
CA ARG A 335 -16.44 -3.64 -2.32
C ARG A 335 -16.38 -3.74 -3.84
N HIS A 336 -17.55 -3.70 -4.49
CA HIS A 336 -17.79 -3.64 -5.94
C HIS A 336 -17.21 -4.77 -6.82
N GLY A 337 -15.90 -5.01 -6.76
CA GLY A 337 -15.17 -5.88 -7.70
C GLY A 337 -15.37 -7.38 -7.50
N TYR A 338 -14.46 -8.16 -8.10
CA TYR A 338 -14.43 -9.62 -8.04
C TYR A 338 -13.25 -10.12 -7.20
N PHE A 339 -13.53 -11.00 -6.24
CA PHE A 339 -12.59 -11.44 -5.23
C PHE A 339 -12.57 -12.97 -5.14
N HIS A 340 -11.47 -13.60 -5.55
CA HIS A 340 -11.29 -15.05 -5.43
C HIS A 340 -10.54 -15.36 -4.13
N VAL A 341 -11.25 -15.80 -3.10
CA VAL A 341 -10.71 -16.13 -1.78
C VAL A 341 -10.54 -17.65 -1.72
N VAL A 342 -9.33 -18.17 -1.89
CA VAL A 342 -9.11 -19.61 -2.14
C VAL A 342 -8.03 -20.25 -1.29
N ASN A 343 -8.32 -21.40 -0.68
CA ASN A 343 -7.38 -22.20 0.12
C ASN A 343 -6.64 -21.43 1.23
N ASN A 344 -7.22 -20.40 1.82
CA ASN A 344 -6.63 -19.70 2.98
C ASN A 344 -6.94 -20.47 4.28
N ASP A 345 -6.07 -20.33 5.29
CA ASP A 345 -6.24 -20.97 6.60
C ASP A 345 -6.51 -19.91 7.69
N TYR A 346 -7.78 -19.81 8.07
CA TYR A 346 -8.28 -18.88 9.09
C TYR A 346 -8.32 -19.60 10.45
N THR A 347 -7.44 -19.18 11.35
CA THR A 347 -7.30 -19.79 12.68
C THR A 347 -7.71 -18.90 13.84
N HIS A 348 -7.88 -17.60 13.59
CA HIS A 348 -8.41 -16.66 14.55
C HIS A 348 -9.17 -15.53 13.85
N TRP A 349 -10.27 -15.09 14.47
CA TRP A 349 -10.88 -13.79 14.27
C TRP A 349 -11.77 -13.47 15.48
N GLU A 350 -11.85 -12.20 15.87
CA GLU A 350 -12.69 -11.79 17.01
C GLU A 350 -14.08 -11.29 16.61
N MET A 351 -14.23 -10.72 15.40
CA MET A 351 -15.49 -10.14 14.91
C MET A 351 -16.02 -10.89 13.68
N TYR A 352 -15.26 -10.93 12.58
CA TYR A 352 -15.61 -11.70 11.37
C TYR A 352 -14.39 -12.00 10.52
N ALA A 353 -14.47 -13.02 9.66
CA ALA A 353 -13.42 -13.31 8.69
C ALA A 353 -13.58 -12.47 7.42
N ILE A 354 -14.60 -12.75 6.60
CA ILE A 354 -14.76 -12.17 5.25
C ILE A 354 -15.99 -11.27 5.24
N GLY A 355 -15.87 -10.02 4.79
CA GLY A 355 -16.99 -9.07 4.78
C GLY A 355 -17.09 -8.28 3.48
N GLY A 356 -18.21 -7.57 3.28
CA GLY A 356 -18.33 -6.67 2.13
C GLY A 356 -19.53 -5.73 2.14
N SER A 357 -19.43 -4.65 1.35
CA SER A 357 -20.49 -3.68 1.09
C SER A 357 -20.45 -3.19 -0.35
N ALA A 358 -21.54 -2.62 -0.87
CA ALA A 358 -21.66 -2.22 -2.28
C ALA A 358 -21.38 -3.35 -3.29
N SER A 359 -22.13 -4.45 -3.17
CA SER A 359 -22.23 -5.52 -4.19
C SER A 359 -20.93 -6.15 -4.70
N PRO A 360 -19.94 -6.51 -3.85
CA PRO A 360 -18.79 -7.29 -4.30
C PRO A 360 -19.22 -8.71 -4.70
N THR A 361 -18.52 -9.30 -5.67
CA THR A 361 -18.58 -10.73 -5.96
C THR A 361 -17.44 -11.43 -5.23
N ILE A 362 -17.76 -12.24 -4.22
CA ILE A 362 -16.77 -13.00 -3.44
C ILE A 362 -16.94 -14.49 -3.78
N ASN A 363 -15.92 -15.09 -4.37
CA ASN A 363 -15.87 -16.52 -4.68
C ASN A 363 -14.95 -17.22 -3.65
N SER A 364 -15.53 -17.94 -2.68
CA SER A 364 -14.83 -18.52 -1.52
C SER A 364 -14.68 -20.04 -1.64
N GLN A 365 -13.49 -20.52 -2.00
CA GLN A 365 -13.26 -21.94 -2.32
C GLN A 365 -12.16 -22.57 -1.46
N GLY A 366 -12.41 -23.76 -0.90
CA GLY A 366 -11.37 -24.57 -0.22
C GLY A 366 -10.73 -23.95 1.04
N ASN A 367 -11.22 -22.80 1.51
CA ASN A 367 -10.76 -22.16 2.73
C ASN A 367 -11.04 -23.03 3.98
N ARG A 368 -10.12 -23.02 4.95
CA ARG A 368 -10.29 -23.66 6.25
C ARG A 368 -10.60 -22.60 7.31
N TYR A 369 -11.65 -22.82 8.09
CA TYR A 369 -12.11 -21.92 9.13
C TYR A 369 -12.14 -22.63 10.49
N LEU A 370 -11.30 -22.21 11.42
CA LEU A 370 -11.39 -22.59 12.83
C LEU A 370 -12.17 -21.52 13.59
N ALA A 371 -13.49 -21.70 13.71
CA ALA A 371 -14.37 -20.69 14.28
C ALA A 371 -14.04 -20.35 15.75
N PRO A 372 -14.14 -19.07 16.15
CA PRO A 372 -13.90 -18.66 17.53
C PRO A 372 -14.96 -19.25 18.48
N THR A 373 -14.60 -19.28 19.77
CA THR A 373 -15.50 -19.75 20.84
C THR A 373 -16.71 -18.82 21.03
N ASN A 374 -16.54 -17.52 20.78
CA ASN A 374 -17.59 -16.51 20.85
C ASN A 374 -18.74 -16.84 19.87
N PRO A 375 -19.96 -17.14 20.35
CA PRO A 375 -21.08 -17.50 19.47
C PRO A 375 -21.47 -16.39 18.49
N PHE A 376 -21.25 -15.12 18.83
CA PHE A 376 -21.60 -13.98 17.98
C PHE A 376 -20.60 -13.71 16.85
N ALA A 377 -19.44 -14.38 16.86
CA ALA A 377 -18.40 -14.28 15.83
C ALA A 377 -18.26 -15.57 15.00
N LYS A 378 -19.20 -16.53 15.13
CA LYS A 378 -19.18 -17.79 14.37
C LYS A 378 -19.57 -17.65 12.90
N GLU A 379 -20.29 -16.58 12.56
CA GLU A 379 -20.63 -16.28 11.18
C GLU A 379 -19.38 -15.74 10.45
N VAL A 380 -18.97 -16.47 9.42
CA VAL A 380 -17.79 -16.11 8.60
C VAL A 380 -18.05 -14.85 7.75
N TYR A 381 -19.32 -14.58 7.43
CA TYR A 381 -19.77 -13.60 6.44
C TYR A 381 -20.88 -12.66 6.96
N PRO A 382 -20.60 -11.60 7.72
CA PRO A 382 -21.56 -10.53 7.95
C PRO A 382 -21.73 -9.71 6.66
N LEU A 383 -22.74 -10.08 5.86
CA LEU A 383 -23.08 -9.40 4.62
C LEU A 383 -24.16 -8.35 4.87
N ASN A 384 -23.87 -7.09 4.55
CA ASN A 384 -24.94 -6.12 4.32
C ASN A 384 -25.68 -6.49 3.02
N ASN A 385 -26.97 -6.11 2.93
CA ASN A 385 -28.04 -6.51 1.99
C ASN A 385 -27.76 -6.53 0.45
N SER A 386 -26.52 -6.43 -0.02
CA SER A 386 -26.16 -6.50 -1.44
C SER A 386 -24.90 -7.32 -1.75
N ALA A 387 -24.11 -7.76 -0.77
CA ALA A 387 -22.90 -8.56 -1.03
C ALA A 387 -23.24 -10.04 -1.32
N TYR A 388 -22.53 -10.65 -2.27
CA TYR A 388 -22.77 -12.04 -2.69
C TYR A 388 -21.52 -12.90 -2.52
N VAL A 389 -21.64 -13.96 -1.72
CA VAL A 389 -20.60 -14.97 -1.51
C VAL A 389 -21.03 -16.27 -2.19
N ARG A 390 -20.14 -16.84 -3.01
CA ARG A 390 -20.23 -18.19 -3.59
C ARG A 390 -19.33 -19.16 -2.85
#